data_AF-A0A9P6U5K0-F1
#
_entry.id   AF-A0A9P6U5K0-F1
#
_cell.length_a   1.000
_cell.length_b   1.000
_cell.length_c   1.000
_cell.angle_alpha   90.00
_cell.angle_beta   90.00
_cell.angle_gamma   90.00
#
_symmetry.space_group_name_H-M   'P 1'
#
loop_
_entity.id
_entity.type
_entity.pdbx_description
1 polymer ?
#
loop_
_entity_poly.entity_id
_entity_poly.type
_entity_poly.pdbx_seq_one_letter_code
_entity_poly.pdbx_strand_id
1 'polypeptide(L)'
;MRIATSLIATLALVASTVLAAPNDNKHGNQNKAIVMNKKVLQTSKVPFIPHSGTDLFSNWVGLNVDFKYVKPVFDLVSSTPSLGNGTLISRGEAHVTIILPTEYDQILKPAGVTIQELNAMASRKNRLQRSRIRLECLGRVQVVTKSDGEFQQSLQIILKDYKDLIRYRKEVFKLYVKKGGNPALFAPDNFQPHITIGFKNRDIFIEDGVYKGKNACIQKIVSK
;
A
#
# COMPACT_ATOMS: atom_id res chain seq x y z
N MET A 1 9.46 -34.41 59.98
CA MET A 1 10.39 -34.20 58.85
C MET A 1 9.64 -33.49 57.73
N ARG A 2 9.95 -32.21 57.46
CA ARG A 2 9.41 -31.44 56.33
C ARG A 2 10.47 -31.40 55.24
N ILE A 3 10.14 -31.85 54.03
CA ILE A 3 11.00 -31.72 52.84
C ILE A 3 10.48 -30.49 52.09
N ALA A 4 11.34 -29.48 51.95
CA ALA A 4 11.11 -28.32 51.11
C ALA A 4 11.70 -28.59 49.72
N THR A 5 10.86 -28.60 48.70
CA THR A 5 11.28 -28.64 47.29
C THR A 5 11.21 -27.22 46.72
N SER A 6 12.36 -26.59 46.54
CA SER A 6 12.48 -25.34 45.80
C SER A 6 12.35 -25.60 44.29
N LEU A 7 11.33 -25.02 43.66
CA LEU A 7 11.21 -24.90 42.21
C LEU A 7 12.10 -23.75 41.74
N ILE A 8 13.15 -24.04 40.98
CA ILE A 8 13.94 -23.03 40.27
C ILE A 8 13.31 -22.88 38.89
N ALA A 9 12.61 -21.76 38.67
CA ALA A 9 12.13 -21.37 37.35
C ALA A 9 13.26 -20.67 36.59
N THR A 10 13.86 -21.36 35.63
CA THR A 10 14.83 -20.78 34.69
C THR A 10 14.09 -19.91 33.68
N LEU A 11 14.19 -18.59 33.86
CA LEU A 11 13.73 -17.59 32.89
C LEU A 11 14.66 -17.62 31.68
N ALA A 12 14.27 -18.29 30.59
CA ALA A 12 15.01 -18.22 29.34
C ALA A 12 14.74 -16.86 28.67
N LEU A 13 15.73 -15.98 28.71
CA LEU A 13 15.75 -14.73 27.95
C LEU A 13 15.84 -15.08 26.45
N VAL A 14 14.73 -15.01 25.72
CA VAL A 14 14.75 -15.11 24.26
C VAL A 14 15.26 -13.77 23.72
N ALA A 15 16.57 -13.68 23.47
CA ALA A 15 17.17 -12.56 22.78
C ALA A 15 16.60 -12.51 21.36
N SER A 16 15.61 -11.64 21.14
CA SER A 16 15.09 -11.34 19.82
C SER A 16 16.15 -10.53 19.07
N THR A 17 17.02 -11.21 18.32
CA THR A 17 17.92 -10.55 17.38
C THR A 17 17.07 -10.01 16.22
N VAL A 18 16.68 -8.74 16.33
CA VAL A 18 16.22 -7.96 15.18
C VAL A 18 17.43 -7.85 14.25
N LEU A 19 17.50 -8.71 13.24
CA LEU A 19 18.44 -8.55 12.14
C LEU A 19 18.04 -7.26 11.41
N ALA A 20 18.78 -6.19 11.70
CA ALA A 20 18.64 -4.93 10.99
C ALA A 20 18.88 -5.17 9.50
N ALA A 21 17.98 -4.66 8.66
CA ALA A 21 18.18 -4.64 7.22
C ALA A 21 19.53 -3.96 6.88
N PRO A 22 20.20 -4.35 5.79
CA PRO A 22 21.46 -3.74 5.38
C PRO A 22 21.38 -2.22 5.37
N ASN A 23 22.28 -1.57 6.10
CA ASN A 23 22.31 -0.12 6.26
C ASN A 23 22.81 0.52 4.95
N ASP A 24 21.88 0.95 4.12
CA ASP A 24 22.10 1.58 2.81
C ASP A 24 22.53 3.06 2.93
N ASN A 25 23.44 3.38 3.86
CA ASN A 25 24.03 4.71 4.03
C ASN A 25 25.17 4.96 3.03
N LYS A 26 24.90 4.79 1.74
CA LYS A 26 25.75 5.32 0.66
C LYS A 26 24.92 6.25 -0.22
N HIS A 27 25.00 7.54 0.11
CA HIS A 27 24.55 8.67 -0.72
C HIS A 27 25.36 8.78 -2.02
N GLY A 28 25.26 7.76 -2.89
CA GLY A 28 25.79 7.77 -4.24
C GLY A 28 24.82 8.46 -5.19
N ASN A 29 25.10 9.72 -5.53
CA ASN A 29 24.56 10.42 -6.71
C ASN A 29 23.01 10.42 -6.90
N GLN A 30 22.27 10.63 -5.82
CA GLN A 30 20.80 10.60 -5.75
C GLN A 30 20.09 11.93 -6.12
N ASN A 31 20.77 12.89 -6.75
CA ASN A 31 20.25 14.26 -6.88
C ASN A 31 19.31 14.52 -8.07
N LYS A 32 19.11 13.56 -8.98
CA LYS A 32 18.19 13.77 -10.11
C LYS A 32 16.82 13.20 -9.78
N ALA A 33 15.81 14.06 -9.79
CA ALA A 33 14.43 13.64 -9.62
C ALA A 33 14.03 12.66 -10.74
N ILE A 34 13.31 11.60 -10.39
CA ILE A 34 12.68 10.72 -11.36
C ILE A 34 11.56 11.52 -12.04
N VAL A 35 11.61 11.58 -13.37
CA VAL A 35 10.61 12.28 -14.18
C VAL A 35 9.57 11.29 -14.63
N MET A 36 8.31 11.57 -14.30
CA MET A 36 7.16 10.80 -14.74
C MET A 36 6.33 11.62 -15.72
N ASN A 37 5.73 10.95 -16.71
CA ASN A 37 4.83 11.60 -17.65
C ASN A 37 3.61 12.16 -16.91
N LYS A 38 3.31 13.45 -17.03
CA LYS A 38 2.17 14.10 -16.37
C LYS A 38 0.81 13.45 -16.68
N LYS A 39 0.70 12.69 -17.78
CA LYS A 39 -0.51 11.94 -18.12
C LYS A 39 -0.83 10.83 -17.12
N VAL A 40 0.12 10.41 -16.27
CA VAL A 40 -0.16 9.53 -15.12
C VAL A 40 -1.24 10.11 -14.19
N LEU A 41 -1.29 11.45 -14.07
CA LEU A 41 -2.26 12.15 -13.23
C LEU A 41 -3.62 12.36 -13.94
N GLN A 42 -3.75 11.95 -15.20
CA GLN A 42 -5.00 12.06 -15.98
C GLN A 42 -5.90 10.84 -15.78
N THR A 43 -6.12 10.45 -14.51
CA THR A 43 -6.92 9.27 -14.14
C THR A 43 -8.35 9.35 -14.67
N SER A 44 -8.88 10.55 -14.92
CA SER A 44 -10.23 10.74 -15.48
C SER A 44 -10.40 10.18 -16.90
N LYS A 45 -9.29 9.89 -17.60
CA LYS A 45 -9.26 9.25 -18.93
C LYS A 45 -9.12 7.73 -18.87
N VAL A 46 -8.96 7.18 -17.67
CA VAL A 46 -8.86 5.74 -17.43
C VAL A 46 -10.21 5.27 -16.90
N PRO A 47 -10.78 4.16 -17.42
CA PRO A 47 -12.04 3.64 -16.92
C PRO A 47 -11.91 3.20 -15.46
N PHE A 48 -12.96 3.43 -14.68
CA PHE A 48 -13.13 2.75 -13.41
C PHE A 48 -13.37 1.26 -13.68
N ILE A 49 -12.62 0.40 -12.99
CA ILE A 49 -12.75 -1.05 -13.08
C ILE A 49 -13.23 -1.52 -11.70
N PRO A 50 -14.43 -2.11 -11.58
CA PRO A 50 -14.88 -2.68 -10.32
C PRO A 50 -14.07 -3.93 -10.01
N HIS A 51 -13.62 -4.07 -8.76
CA HIS A 51 -12.96 -5.28 -8.27
C HIS A 51 -13.89 -5.99 -7.30
N SER A 52 -14.53 -7.03 -7.82
CA SER A 52 -15.46 -7.87 -7.07
C SER A 52 -15.23 -9.33 -7.38
N GLY A 53 -15.22 -10.16 -6.34
CA GLY A 53 -15.07 -11.61 -6.47
C GLY A 53 -15.70 -12.35 -5.29
N THR A 54 -15.76 -13.67 -5.40
CA THR A 54 -16.31 -14.55 -4.36
C THR A 54 -15.29 -14.89 -3.28
N ASP A 55 -14.01 -14.83 -3.63
CA ASP A 55 -12.92 -15.27 -2.76
C ASP A 55 -12.56 -14.21 -1.71
N LEU A 56 -11.97 -14.66 -0.61
CA LEU A 56 -11.38 -13.75 0.38
C LEU A 56 -10.33 -12.86 -0.28
N PHE A 57 -10.37 -11.59 0.07
CA PHE A 57 -9.47 -10.54 -0.39
C PHE A 57 -9.54 -10.23 -1.90
N SER A 58 -10.57 -10.72 -2.60
CA SER A 58 -10.82 -10.41 -4.02
C SER A 58 -11.55 -9.07 -4.23
N ASN A 59 -12.15 -8.51 -3.17
CA ASN A 59 -12.99 -7.32 -3.22
C ASN A 59 -12.24 -6.10 -2.68
N TRP A 60 -12.13 -5.05 -3.48
CA TRP A 60 -11.48 -3.79 -3.09
C TRP A 60 -11.91 -2.65 -4.01
N VAL A 61 -11.54 -1.41 -3.66
CA VAL A 61 -11.85 -0.23 -4.49
C VAL A 61 -10.57 0.50 -4.83
N GLY A 62 -10.38 0.78 -6.12
CA GLY A 62 -9.18 1.42 -6.66
C GLY A 62 -9.44 2.69 -7.46
N LEU A 63 -8.48 3.61 -7.45
CA LEU A 63 -8.31 4.63 -8.48
C LEU A 63 -7.31 4.09 -9.51
N ASN A 64 -7.79 3.80 -10.71
CA ASN A 64 -6.97 3.23 -11.76
C ASN A 64 -6.11 4.30 -12.42
N VAL A 65 -4.87 3.92 -12.71
CA VAL A 65 -3.86 4.72 -13.39
C VAL A 65 -3.44 3.98 -14.64
N ASP A 66 -3.22 4.72 -15.74
CA ASP A 66 -2.79 4.09 -16.98
C ASP A 66 -1.35 3.58 -16.84
N PHE A 67 -1.21 2.26 -16.76
CA PHE A 67 0.07 1.59 -16.54
C PHE A 67 1.13 1.97 -17.57
N LYS A 68 0.74 2.37 -18.79
CA LYS A 68 1.71 2.79 -19.81
C LYS A 68 2.55 4.00 -19.39
N TYR A 69 2.05 4.84 -18.47
CA TYR A 69 2.81 5.96 -17.92
C TYR A 69 3.58 5.59 -16.64
N VAL A 70 3.28 4.44 -16.03
CA VAL A 70 4.00 3.88 -14.88
C VAL A 70 5.15 2.99 -15.32
N LYS A 71 4.96 2.23 -16.41
CA LYS A 71 5.95 1.28 -16.94
C LYS A 71 7.35 1.87 -17.15
N PRO A 72 7.56 3.08 -17.70
CA PRO A 72 8.91 3.63 -17.84
C PRO A 72 9.60 3.88 -16.50
N VAL A 73 8.85 4.20 -15.44
CA VAL A 73 9.40 4.31 -14.09
C VAL A 73 9.72 2.93 -13.54
N PHE A 74 8.85 1.93 -13.74
CA PHE A 74 9.14 0.54 -13.39
C PHE A 74 10.43 0.04 -14.06
N ASP A 75 10.56 0.21 -15.38
CA ASP A 75 11.73 -0.24 -16.15
C ASP A 75 13.02 0.42 -15.60
N LEU A 76 12.97 1.72 -15.27
CA LEU A 76 14.08 2.45 -14.66
C LEU A 76 14.44 1.92 -13.27
N VAL A 77 13.47 1.80 -12.36
CA VAL A 77 13.77 1.39 -10.98
C VAL A 77 14.14 -0.08 -10.89
N SER A 78 13.58 -0.92 -11.76
CA SER A 78 13.92 -2.35 -11.84
C SER A 78 15.37 -2.52 -12.30
N SER A 79 15.80 -1.83 -13.35
CA SER A 79 17.18 -1.93 -13.88
C SER A 79 18.24 -1.22 -13.02
N THR A 80 17.85 -0.28 -12.16
CA THR A 80 18.80 0.45 -11.32
C THR A 80 19.39 -0.46 -10.23
N PRO A 81 20.74 -0.63 -10.15
CA PRO A 81 21.36 -1.56 -9.20
C PRO A 81 21.06 -1.28 -7.73
N SER A 82 20.98 -0.01 -7.33
CA SER A 82 20.67 0.39 -5.94
C SER A 82 19.19 0.29 -5.58
N LEU A 83 18.33 -0.09 -6.54
CA LEU A 83 16.88 -0.18 -6.35
C LEU A 83 16.43 -1.62 -6.58
N GLY A 84 16.22 -2.01 -7.84
CA GLY A 84 15.69 -3.33 -8.19
C GLY A 84 16.74 -4.36 -8.60
N ASN A 85 17.87 -3.93 -9.14
CA ASN A 85 18.94 -4.79 -9.65
C ASN A 85 18.43 -5.92 -10.58
N GLY A 86 17.41 -5.65 -11.40
CA GLY A 86 16.77 -6.60 -12.31
C GLY A 86 15.83 -7.61 -11.67
N THR A 87 15.56 -7.52 -10.36
CA THR A 87 14.79 -8.55 -9.63
C THR A 87 13.32 -8.19 -9.36
N LEU A 88 12.90 -6.96 -9.70
CA LEU A 88 11.53 -6.53 -9.45
C LEU A 88 10.56 -7.08 -10.48
N ILE A 89 9.43 -7.55 -9.98
CA ILE A 89 8.28 -8.01 -10.75
C ILE A 89 7.23 -6.88 -10.72
N SER A 90 6.51 -6.72 -11.83
CA SER A 90 5.36 -5.81 -11.93
C SER A 90 4.07 -6.61 -12.07
N ARG A 91 2.95 -6.01 -11.65
CA ARG A 91 1.60 -6.57 -11.89
C ARG A 91 1.11 -6.38 -13.32
N GLY A 92 1.78 -5.52 -14.10
CA GLY A 92 1.29 -5.11 -15.43
C GLY A 92 0.11 -4.14 -15.39
N GLU A 93 -0.24 -3.64 -14.20
CA GLU A 93 -1.30 -2.68 -13.94
C GLU A 93 -0.84 -1.66 -12.88
N ALA A 94 -1.56 -0.55 -12.74
CA ALA A 94 -1.32 0.42 -11.68
C ALA A 94 -2.61 1.04 -11.15
N HIS A 95 -2.71 1.12 -9.83
CA HIS A 95 -3.82 1.78 -9.15
C HIS A 95 -3.38 2.33 -7.79
N VAL A 96 -4.26 3.14 -7.20
CA VAL A 96 -4.24 3.48 -5.77
C VAL A 96 -5.34 2.69 -5.10
N THR A 97 -5.01 1.77 -4.21
CA THR A 97 -6.01 1.05 -3.41
C THR A 97 -6.59 2.00 -2.38
N ILE A 98 -7.91 2.22 -2.43
CA ILE A 98 -8.62 3.20 -1.58
C ILE A 98 -9.41 2.52 -0.48
N ILE A 99 -9.97 1.34 -0.75
CA ILE A 99 -10.47 0.42 0.26
C ILE A 99 -9.67 -0.86 0.08
N LEU A 100 -8.91 -1.24 1.11
CA LEU A 100 -8.10 -2.45 1.11
C LEU A 100 -8.99 -3.69 1.14
N PRO A 101 -8.52 -4.83 0.59
CA PRO A 101 -9.24 -6.09 0.73
C PRO A 101 -9.54 -6.47 2.19
N THR A 102 -8.57 -6.27 3.08
CA THR A 102 -8.72 -6.52 4.53
C THR A 102 -9.74 -5.57 5.17
N GLU A 103 -9.72 -4.28 4.81
CA GLU A 103 -10.74 -3.31 5.24
C GLU A 103 -12.15 -3.75 4.81
N TYR A 104 -12.31 -4.21 3.57
CA TYR A 104 -13.60 -4.67 3.09
C TYR A 104 -14.06 -5.94 3.81
N ASP A 105 -13.28 -7.02 3.74
CA ASP A 105 -13.73 -8.34 4.20
C ASP A 105 -13.86 -8.42 5.73
N GLN A 106 -13.00 -7.73 6.49
CA GLN A 106 -12.96 -7.84 7.94
C GLN A 106 -13.73 -6.73 8.66
N ILE A 107 -13.98 -5.58 8.02
CA ILE A 107 -14.59 -4.42 8.68
C ILE A 107 -15.92 -4.02 8.03
N LEU A 108 -15.92 -3.72 6.73
CA LEU A 108 -17.10 -3.16 6.07
C LEU A 108 -18.18 -4.22 5.79
N LYS A 109 -17.78 -5.38 5.24
CA LYS A 109 -18.68 -6.48 4.88
C LYS A 109 -19.43 -7.06 6.08
N PRO A 110 -18.82 -7.29 7.26
CA PRO A 110 -19.54 -7.76 8.45
C PRO A 110 -20.66 -6.81 8.92
N ALA A 111 -20.55 -5.51 8.64
CA ALA A 111 -21.62 -4.53 8.91
C ALA A 111 -22.65 -4.44 7.78
N GLY A 112 -22.61 -5.32 6.78
CA GLY A 112 -23.57 -5.34 5.67
C GLY A 112 -23.32 -4.30 4.57
N VAL A 113 -22.16 -3.65 4.54
CA VAL A 113 -21.73 -2.83 3.40
C VAL A 113 -21.33 -3.76 2.26
N THR A 114 -21.91 -3.61 1.07
CA THR A 114 -21.60 -4.48 -0.07
C THR A 114 -20.57 -3.84 -1.00
N ILE A 115 -19.75 -4.66 -1.68
CA ILE A 115 -18.81 -4.15 -2.69
C ILE A 115 -19.53 -3.44 -3.83
N GLN A 116 -20.77 -3.83 -4.14
CA GLN A 116 -21.61 -3.16 -5.15
C GLN A 116 -21.98 -1.74 -4.73
N GLU A 117 -22.31 -1.51 -3.45
CA GLU A 117 -22.54 -0.16 -2.93
C GLU A 117 -21.28 0.70 -3.06
N LEU A 118 -20.13 0.15 -2.69
CA LEU A 118 -18.84 0.85 -2.77
C LEU A 118 -18.46 1.20 -4.22
N ASN A 119 -18.61 0.24 -5.15
CA ASN A 119 -18.35 0.43 -6.57
C ASN A 119 -19.35 1.41 -7.21
N ALA A 120 -20.61 1.40 -6.82
CA ALA A 120 -21.60 2.36 -7.28
C ALA A 120 -21.26 3.79 -6.80
N MET A 121 -20.85 3.94 -5.54
CA MET A 121 -20.37 5.22 -5.02
C MET A 121 -19.12 5.72 -5.76
N ALA A 122 -18.19 4.82 -6.09
CA ALA A 122 -16.95 5.15 -6.79
C ALA A 122 -17.17 5.57 -8.25
N SER A 123 -18.02 4.82 -8.96
CA SER A 123 -18.29 5.00 -10.39
C SER A 123 -19.28 6.12 -10.70
N ARG A 124 -20.11 6.56 -9.74
CA ARG A 124 -21.11 7.63 -9.92
C ARG A 124 -20.50 8.87 -10.56
N LYS A 125 -20.93 9.21 -11.78
CA LYS A 125 -20.40 10.35 -12.57
C LYS A 125 -18.86 10.34 -12.71
N ASN A 126 -18.27 9.14 -12.80
CA ASN A 126 -16.84 8.90 -12.85
C ASN A 126 -16.07 9.52 -11.66
N ARG A 127 -16.71 9.59 -10.48
CA ARG A 127 -16.24 10.37 -9.35
C ARG A 127 -14.82 9.99 -8.91
N LEU A 128 -14.57 8.70 -8.71
CA LEU A 128 -13.27 8.27 -8.20
C LEU A 128 -12.15 8.55 -9.19
N GLN A 129 -12.32 8.19 -10.46
CA GLN A 129 -11.33 8.47 -11.51
C GLN A 129 -11.08 9.97 -11.75
N ARG A 130 -12.00 10.85 -11.36
CA ARG A 130 -11.82 12.31 -11.41
C ARG A 130 -11.10 12.89 -10.18
N SER A 131 -10.69 12.05 -9.22
CA SER A 131 -10.00 12.50 -8.01
C SER A 131 -8.67 13.16 -8.35
N ARG A 132 -8.39 14.30 -7.71
CA ARG A 132 -7.09 14.96 -7.85
C ARG A 132 -6.10 14.33 -6.89
N ILE A 133 -4.93 14.00 -7.43
CA ILE A 133 -3.78 13.47 -6.71
C ILE A 133 -2.52 14.14 -7.25
N ARG A 134 -1.45 14.16 -6.45
CA ARG A 134 -0.13 14.62 -6.87
C ARG A 134 0.95 13.65 -6.40
N LEU A 135 2.05 13.60 -7.14
CA LEU A 135 3.20 12.76 -6.81
C LEU A 135 4.00 13.43 -5.69
N GLU A 136 4.37 12.67 -4.66
CA GLU A 136 5.26 13.13 -3.58
C GLU A 136 6.70 12.65 -3.82
N CYS A 137 6.90 11.33 -3.86
CA CYS A 137 8.22 10.71 -3.92
C CYS A 137 8.16 9.27 -4.45
N LEU A 138 9.32 8.73 -4.82
CA LEU A 138 9.56 7.29 -4.88
C LEU A 138 9.76 6.81 -3.44
N GLY A 139 8.95 5.85 -3.02
CA GLY A 139 9.06 5.16 -1.75
C GLY A 139 9.63 3.76 -1.90
N ARG A 140 10.38 3.31 -0.89
CA ARG A 140 10.91 1.95 -0.76
C ARG A 140 10.59 1.39 0.61
N VAL A 141 10.08 0.17 0.64
CA VAL A 141 9.95 -0.64 1.86
C VAL A 141 10.66 -1.97 1.65
N GLN A 142 11.31 -2.46 2.69
CA GLN A 142 12.10 -3.68 2.70
C GLN A 142 11.88 -4.40 4.02
N VAL A 143 11.78 -5.72 3.98
CA VAL A 143 11.64 -6.55 5.18
C VAL A 143 12.24 -7.92 4.91
N VAL A 144 12.80 -8.53 5.96
CA VAL A 144 13.12 -9.96 5.95
C VAL A 144 11.94 -10.67 6.59
N THR A 145 11.20 -11.45 5.81
CA THR A 145 9.99 -12.11 6.32
C THR A 145 10.36 -13.19 7.34
N LYS A 146 9.67 -13.17 8.49
CA LYS A 146 10.00 -14.04 9.62
C LYS A 146 9.77 -15.54 9.35
N SER A 147 8.89 -15.85 8.41
CA SER A 147 8.47 -17.23 8.11
C SER A 147 9.49 -18.02 7.29
N ASP A 148 10.28 -17.34 6.46
CA ASP A 148 11.16 -17.96 5.46
C ASP A 148 12.57 -17.33 5.42
N GLY A 149 12.81 -16.25 6.16
CA GLY A 149 14.08 -15.51 6.09
C GLY A 149 14.29 -14.80 4.75
N GLU A 150 13.27 -14.70 3.91
CA GLU A 150 13.41 -14.12 2.58
C GLU A 150 13.41 -12.58 2.63
N PHE A 151 14.34 -11.99 1.89
CA PHE A 151 14.34 -10.55 1.67
C PHE A 151 13.25 -10.18 0.66
N GLN A 152 12.29 -9.39 1.13
CA GLN A 152 11.21 -8.79 0.34
C GLN A 152 11.45 -7.29 0.16
N GLN A 153 11.00 -6.75 -0.96
CA GLN A 153 11.07 -5.32 -1.25
C GLN A 153 9.86 -4.90 -2.06
N SER A 154 9.33 -3.71 -1.80
CA SER A 154 8.35 -3.04 -2.67
C SER A 154 8.76 -1.59 -2.92
N LEU A 155 8.64 -1.17 -4.17
CA LEU A 155 8.80 0.22 -4.60
C LEU A 155 7.44 0.77 -4.99
N GLN A 156 7.15 1.97 -4.50
CA GLN A 156 5.87 2.63 -4.73
C GLN A 156 6.02 4.11 -5.02
N ILE A 157 5.06 4.69 -5.71
CA ILE A 157 4.91 6.15 -5.82
C ILE A 157 4.02 6.60 -4.68
N ILE A 158 4.57 7.40 -3.75
CA ILE A 158 3.79 8.00 -2.67
C ILE A 158 3.06 9.23 -3.19
N LEU A 159 1.80 9.38 -2.79
CA LEU A 159 0.95 10.49 -3.24
C LEU A 159 0.79 11.56 -2.15
N LYS A 160 0.46 12.77 -2.59
CA LYS A 160 0.00 13.91 -1.77
C LYS A 160 -1.22 14.59 -2.40
N ASP A 161 -1.80 15.55 -1.70
CA ASP A 161 -2.93 16.37 -2.15
C ASP A 161 -4.16 15.56 -2.63
N TYR A 162 -4.45 14.44 -1.96
CA TYR A 162 -5.48 13.45 -2.33
C TYR A 162 -6.82 13.63 -1.59
N LYS A 163 -7.25 14.88 -1.37
CA LYS A 163 -8.46 15.20 -0.59
C LYS A 163 -9.74 14.54 -1.13
N ASP A 164 -9.81 14.33 -2.43
CA ASP A 164 -10.96 13.69 -3.08
C ASP A 164 -11.05 12.19 -2.70
N LEU A 165 -9.91 11.51 -2.47
CA LEU A 165 -9.86 10.12 -2.00
C LEU A 165 -10.31 10.00 -0.54
N ILE A 166 -9.84 10.91 0.32
CA ILE A 166 -10.30 10.98 1.72
C ILE A 166 -11.80 11.25 1.78
N ARG A 167 -12.33 12.11 0.91
CA ARG A 167 -13.77 12.36 0.84
C ARG A 167 -14.55 11.09 0.52
N TYR A 168 -14.08 10.28 -0.43
CA TYR A 168 -14.70 8.98 -0.72
C TYR A 168 -14.66 8.06 0.51
N ARG A 169 -13.51 7.90 1.17
CA ARG A 169 -13.39 7.08 2.39
C ARG A 169 -14.33 7.58 3.51
N LYS A 170 -14.49 8.90 3.68
CA LYS A 170 -15.44 9.48 4.66
C LYS A 170 -16.89 9.19 4.34
N GLU A 171 -17.26 9.09 3.07
CA GLU A 171 -18.62 8.66 2.69
C GLU A 171 -18.84 7.17 2.92
N VAL A 172 -17.82 6.35 2.64
CA VAL A 172 -17.85 4.91 3.00
C VAL A 172 -18.01 4.74 4.50
N PHE A 173 -17.32 5.53 5.32
CA PHE A 173 -17.51 5.52 6.78
C PHE A 173 -18.93 5.91 7.20
N LYS A 174 -19.52 6.93 6.57
CA LYS A 174 -20.94 7.28 6.84
C LYS A 174 -21.88 6.12 6.51
N LEU A 175 -21.65 5.43 5.39
CA LEU A 175 -22.43 4.24 5.01
C LEU A 175 -22.23 3.11 6.03
N TYR A 176 -20.98 2.84 6.41
CA TYR A 176 -20.61 1.82 7.39
C TYR A 176 -21.30 2.05 8.74
N VAL A 177 -21.20 3.26 9.30
CA VAL A 177 -21.87 3.61 10.57
C VAL A 177 -23.38 3.55 10.43
N LYS A 178 -23.95 4.02 9.31
CA LYS A 178 -25.40 3.92 9.04
C LYS A 178 -25.90 2.48 9.06
N LYS A 179 -25.07 1.51 8.69
CA LYS A 179 -25.42 0.07 8.74
C LYS A 179 -25.10 -0.60 10.09
N GLY A 180 -24.78 0.17 11.12
CA GLY A 180 -24.48 -0.36 12.46
C GLY A 180 -23.02 -0.79 12.66
N GLY A 181 -22.13 -0.42 11.74
CA GLY A 181 -20.69 -0.67 11.91
C GLY A 181 -20.08 0.08 13.09
N ASN A 182 -19.10 -0.53 13.77
CA ASN A 182 -18.37 0.08 14.87
C ASN A 182 -17.37 1.14 14.37
N PRO A 183 -17.59 2.45 14.61
CA PRO A 183 -16.74 3.52 14.10
C PRO A 183 -15.25 3.40 14.45
N ALA A 184 -14.91 2.70 15.53
CA ALA A 184 -13.53 2.50 15.96
C ALA A 184 -12.72 1.57 15.02
N LEU A 185 -13.40 0.75 14.20
CA LEU A 185 -12.74 -0.24 13.34
C LEU A 185 -12.40 0.29 11.94
N PHE A 186 -13.00 1.39 11.51
CA PHE A 186 -12.71 2.00 10.20
C PHE A 186 -12.38 3.47 10.36
N ALA A 187 -11.10 3.83 10.18
CA ALA A 187 -10.63 5.21 10.22
C ALA A 187 -10.37 5.73 8.80
N PRO A 188 -11.23 6.62 8.25
CA PRO A 188 -11.05 7.15 6.89
C PRO A 188 -9.73 7.85 6.66
N ASP A 189 -9.20 8.50 7.71
CA ASP A 189 -7.97 9.28 7.66
C ASP A 189 -6.72 8.41 7.93
N ASN A 190 -6.86 7.16 8.37
CA ASN A 190 -5.74 6.19 8.39
C ASN A 190 -5.51 5.65 6.98
N PHE A 191 -4.92 6.47 6.13
CA PHE A 191 -4.81 6.21 4.70
C PHE A 191 -3.46 6.68 4.17
N GLN A 192 -2.72 5.77 3.54
CA GLN A 192 -1.40 6.03 2.95
C GLN A 192 -1.46 5.75 1.45
N PRO A 193 -1.99 6.66 0.63
CA PRO A 193 -2.19 6.40 -0.79
C PRO A 193 -0.85 6.30 -1.52
N HIS A 194 -0.70 5.19 -2.22
CA HIS A 194 0.46 4.90 -3.04
C HIS A 194 0.06 4.11 -4.28
N ILE A 195 0.94 4.10 -5.28
CA ILE A 195 0.87 3.23 -6.46
C ILE A 195 2.05 2.27 -6.36
N THR A 196 1.80 0.98 -6.18
CA THR A 196 2.87 -0.04 -6.25
C THR A 196 3.42 -0.08 -7.68
N ILE A 197 4.74 0.06 -7.83
CA ILE A 197 5.43 0.04 -9.12
C ILE A 197 5.97 -1.36 -9.41
N GLY A 198 6.59 -1.97 -8.40
CA GLY A 198 7.14 -3.31 -8.48
C GLY A 198 7.66 -3.80 -7.14
N PHE A 199 7.81 -5.12 -7.03
CA PHE A 199 8.21 -5.79 -5.80
C PHE A 199 9.06 -7.02 -6.10
N LYS A 200 9.82 -7.46 -5.10
CA LYS A 200 10.55 -8.73 -5.14
C LYS A 200 9.65 -9.83 -4.58
N ASN A 201 9.50 -10.94 -5.29
CA ASN A 201 8.67 -12.13 -4.96
C ASN A 201 7.17 -11.84 -4.78
N ARG A 202 6.78 -11.01 -3.81
CA ARG A 202 5.40 -10.55 -3.58
C ARG A 202 5.34 -9.11 -3.09
N ASP A 203 4.17 -8.48 -3.21
CA ASP A 203 3.97 -7.20 -2.54
C ASP A 203 3.88 -7.40 -1.02
N ILE A 204 4.37 -6.42 -0.27
CA ILE A 204 4.40 -6.44 1.20
C ILE A 204 3.47 -5.36 1.78
N PHE A 205 2.85 -5.64 2.92
CA PHE A 205 1.78 -4.83 3.48
C PHE A 205 1.99 -4.56 4.98
N ILE A 206 1.02 -3.91 5.63
CA ILE A 206 1.14 -3.55 7.06
C ILE A 206 1.23 -4.79 7.96
N GLU A 207 0.67 -5.91 7.51
CA GLU A 207 0.76 -7.22 8.14
C GLU A 207 2.21 -7.75 8.16
N ASP A 208 3.05 -7.30 7.23
CA ASP A 208 4.49 -7.56 7.21
C ASP A 208 5.29 -6.57 8.07
N GLY A 209 4.62 -5.64 8.76
CA GLY A 209 5.23 -4.61 9.60
C GLY A 209 5.78 -3.41 8.83
N VAL A 210 5.40 -3.22 7.56
CA VAL A 210 5.88 -2.10 6.74
C VAL A 210 4.82 -1.03 6.54
N TYR A 211 5.24 0.23 6.60
CA TYR A 211 4.38 1.40 6.37
C TYR A 211 4.78 2.10 5.08
N LYS A 212 3.86 2.14 4.10
CA LYS A 212 4.07 2.70 2.76
C LYS A 212 3.65 4.17 2.67
N GLY A 213 3.99 4.95 3.70
CA GLY A 213 3.71 6.39 3.77
C GLY A 213 4.90 7.24 3.34
N LYS A 214 4.87 8.52 3.74
CA LYS A 214 5.98 9.47 3.50
C LYS A 214 7.30 9.04 4.15
N ASN A 215 7.22 8.27 5.23
CA ASN A 215 8.38 7.65 5.89
C ASN A 215 9.17 6.69 4.98
N ALA A 216 8.56 6.19 3.90
CA ALA A 216 9.21 5.32 2.93
C ALA A 216 9.94 6.10 1.81
N CYS A 217 9.84 7.44 1.75
CA CYS A 217 10.40 8.23 0.66
C CYS A 217 11.94 8.11 0.59
N ILE A 218 12.45 7.75 -0.59
CA ILE A 218 13.89 7.65 -0.86
C ILE A 218 14.37 8.60 -1.97
N GLN A 219 13.49 9.01 -2.89
CA GLN A 219 13.89 9.87 -4.01
C GLN A 219 12.73 10.76 -4.48
N LYS A 220 13.05 11.97 -4.96
CA LYS A 220 12.05 12.89 -5.49
C LYS A 220 11.49 12.39 -6.82
N ILE A 221 10.17 12.46 -6.97
CA ILE A 221 9.47 12.27 -8.25
C ILE A 221 8.88 13.62 -8.68
N VAL A 222 8.97 13.93 -9.97
CA VAL A 222 8.29 15.08 -10.58
C VAL A 222 7.52 14.64 -11.81
N SER A 223 6.35 15.25 -12.03
CA SER A 223 5.58 15.07 -13.27
C SER A 223 5.96 16.14 -14.29
N LYS A 224 6.29 15.76 -15.53
CA LYS A 224 6.51 16.67 -16.66
C LYS A 224 5.64 16.30 -17.86
#